data_AF-A0A954Q9H2-F1
#
_entry.id   AF-A0A954Q9H2-F1
#
_cell.length_a   1.000
_cell.length_b   1.000
_cell.length_c   1.000
_cell.angle_alpha   90.00
_cell.angle_beta   90.00
_cell.angle_gamma   90.00
#
_symmetry.space_group_name_H-M   'P 1'
#
loop_
_entity.id
_entity.type
_entity.pdbx_description
1 polymer ?
#
loop_
_entity_poly.entity_id
_entity_poly.type
_entity_poly.pdbx_seq_one_letter_code
_entity_poly.pdbx_strand_id
1 'polypeptide(L)'
;MTNNIKLLVASCFVAAMFGCNTPRPIFAPPGPVRYQQNNASYHDPYADEDAGPEVVGARPRDFQKPNAEPVRNRVYTDSLYGR
;
A
#
# COMPACT_ATOMS: atom_id res chain seq x y z
N MET A 1 -24.87 19.97 32.76
CA MET A 1 -24.05 20.22 31.54
C MET A 1 -22.81 19.32 31.46
N THR A 2 -22.15 19.01 32.57
CA THR A 2 -20.93 18.16 32.61
C THR A 2 -21.16 16.68 32.26
N ASN A 3 -22.33 16.11 32.57
CA ASN A 3 -22.63 14.70 32.26
C ASN A 3 -22.78 14.42 30.76
N ASN A 4 -23.30 15.39 29.99
CA ASN A 4 -23.46 15.24 28.55
C ASN A 4 -22.10 15.24 27.83
N ILE A 5 -21.14 16.03 28.33
CA ILE A 5 -19.76 16.03 27.84
C ILE A 5 -19.07 14.69 28.14
N LYS A 6 -19.24 14.15 29.35
CA LYS A 6 -18.72 12.83 29.71
C LYS A 6 -19.28 11.72 28.81
N LEU A 7 -20.58 11.76 28.51
CA LEU A 7 -21.23 10.82 27.60
C LEU A 7 -20.72 10.92 26.16
N LEU A 8 -20.49 12.14 25.67
CA LEU A 8 -19.99 12.38 24.31
C LEU A 8 -18.54 11.89 24.17
N VAL A 9 -17.69 12.18 25.15
CA VAL A 9 -16.31 11.69 25.19
C VAL A 9 -16.26 10.16 25.26
N ALA A 10 -17.13 9.55 26.08
CA ALA A 10 -17.21 8.09 26.18
C ALA A 10 -17.64 7.43 24.86
N SER A 11 -18.60 8.00 24.13
CA SER A 11 -19.06 7.41 22.86
C SER A 11 -18.01 7.53 21.75
N CYS A 12 -17.28 8.64 21.67
CA CYS A 12 -16.16 8.79 20.73
C CYS A 12 -15.04 7.78 20.98
N PHE A 13 -14.73 7.50 22.25
CA PHE A 13 -13.69 6.53 22.61
C PHE A 13 -14.06 5.11 22.19
N VAL A 14 -15.32 4.72 22.42
CA VAL A 14 -15.84 3.41 21.98
C VAL A 14 -15.80 3.30 20.45
N ALA A 15 -16.24 4.33 19.72
CA ALA A 15 -16.23 4.33 18.26
C ALA A 15 -14.82 4.16 17.66
N ALA A 16 -13.78 4.71 18.30
CA ALA A 16 -12.39 4.58 17.86
C ALA A 16 -11.82 3.16 18.03
N MET A 17 -12.30 2.39 19.01
CA MET A 17 -11.77 1.06 19.32
C MET A 17 -12.43 -0.07 18.49
N PHE A 18 -13.65 0.13 17.99
CA PHE A 18 -14.41 -0.89 17.25
C PHE A 18 -14.45 -0.66 15.72
N GLY A 19 -13.49 0.09 15.17
CA GLY A 19 -13.37 0.29 13.72
C GLY A 19 -12.84 -0.95 12.99
N CYS A 20 -13.59 -1.47 12.01
CA CYS A 20 -13.24 -2.66 11.21
C CYS A 20 -12.10 -2.43 10.18
N ASN A 21 -11.65 -1.19 10.02
CA ASN A 21 -10.53 -0.85 9.14
C ASN A 21 -9.36 -0.35 9.97
N THR A 22 -8.71 -1.27 10.71
CA THR A 22 -7.51 -0.92 11.49
C THR A 22 -6.37 -0.64 10.52
N PRO A 23 -5.91 0.62 10.37
CA PRO A 23 -4.80 0.91 9.47
C PRO A 23 -3.56 0.14 9.96
N ARG A 24 -2.78 -0.38 9.01
CA ARG A 24 -1.51 -1.02 9.36
C ARG A 24 -0.62 -0.01 10.09
N PRO A 25 0.05 -0.41 11.19
CA PRO A 25 0.98 0.46 11.89
C PRO A 25 2.06 0.96 10.92
N ILE A 26 2.44 2.23 11.03
CA ILE A 26 3.47 2.86 10.17
C ILE A 26 4.80 2.09 10.22
N PHE A 27 5.09 1.46 11.36
CA PHE A 27 6.32 0.68 11.58
C PHE A 27 6.14 -0.83 11.45
N ALA A 28 4.95 -1.31 11.08
CA ALA A 28 4.75 -2.73 10.85
C ALA A 28 5.46 -3.16 9.55
N PRO A 29 6.00 -4.38 9.49
CA PRO A 29 6.54 -4.90 8.24
C PRO A 29 5.45 -4.90 7.16
N PRO A 30 5.79 -4.63 5.89
CA PRO A 30 4.84 -4.46 4.79
C PRO A 30 4.06 -5.75 4.43
N GLY A 31 4.35 -6.86 5.10
CA GLY A 31 3.72 -8.16 4.89
C GLY A 31 4.37 -8.94 3.74
N PRO A 32 3.82 -10.11 3.39
CA PRO A 32 4.35 -10.96 2.33
C PRO A 32 4.42 -10.25 0.98
N VAL A 33 5.40 -10.59 0.14
CA VAL A 33 5.58 -10.00 -1.21
C VAL A 33 4.31 -10.07 -2.04
N ARG A 34 3.58 -11.18 -2.01
CA ARG A 34 2.30 -11.35 -2.72
C ARG A 34 1.23 -10.37 -2.27
N TYR A 35 1.18 -10.03 -0.98
CA TYR A 35 0.25 -9.02 -0.47
C TYR A 35 0.59 -7.64 -1.03
N GLN A 36 1.88 -7.30 -1.06
CA GLN A 36 2.35 -6.02 -1.59
C GLN A 36 2.09 -5.89 -3.10
N GLN A 37 2.36 -6.93 -3.88
CA GLN A 37 2.08 -6.98 -5.32
C GLN A 37 0.58 -6.76 -5.58
N ASN A 38 -0.28 -7.50 -4.88
CA ASN A 38 -1.72 -7.38 -5.06
C ASN A 38 -2.22 -5.97 -4.69
N ASN A 39 -1.68 -5.40 -3.61
CA ASN A 39 -1.99 -4.04 -3.19
C ASN A 39 -1.50 -3.00 -4.21
N ALA A 40 -0.33 -3.21 -4.83
CA ALA A 40 0.17 -2.37 -5.91
C ALA A 40 -0.76 -2.43 -7.12
N SER A 41 -1.15 -3.62 -7.57
CA SER A 41 -2.08 -3.77 -8.72
C SER A 41 -3.46 -3.16 -8.46
N TYR A 42 -4.00 -3.23 -7.24
CA TYR A 42 -5.31 -2.65 -6.93
C TYR A 42 -5.31 -1.12 -6.82
N HIS A 43 -4.19 -0.52 -6.41
CA HIS A 43 -4.10 0.90 -6.14
C HIS A 43 -3.32 1.68 -7.20
N ASP A 44 -2.73 0.99 -8.19
CA ASP A 44 -2.14 1.64 -9.35
C ASP A 44 -3.26 2.23 -10.24
N PRO A 45 -3.23 3.53 -10.53
CA PRO A 45 -4.19 4.14 -11.46
C PRO A 45 -4.01 3.69 -12.91
N TYR A 46 -2.90 3.03 -13.25
CA TYR A 46 -2.59 2.56 -14.59
C TYR A 46 -2.83 1.06 -14.73
N ALA A 47 -3.24 0.65 -15.92
CA ALA A 47 -3.43 -0.76 -16.23
C ALA A 47 -2.14 -1.55 -16.02
N ASP A 48 -2.29 -2.78 -15.53
CA ASP A 48 -1.20 -3.74 -15.42
C ASP A 48 -0.80 -4.23 -16.84
N GLU A 49 0.50 -4.31 -17.10
CA GLU A 49 1.04 -4.71 -18.41
C GLU A 49 0.76 -6.19 -18.72
N ASP A 50 0.65 -7.02 -17.69
CA ASP A 50 0.41 -8.46 -17.82
C ASP A 50 -1.10 -8.82 -17.88
N ALA A 51 -1.98 -7.86 -17.60
CA ALA A 51 -3.43 -8.13 -17.50
C ALA A 51 -4.17 -8.04 -18.84
N GLY A 52 -3.55 -7.51 -19.90
CA GLY A 52 -4.24 -7.30 -21.18
C GLY A 52 -3.33 -6.78 -22.30
N PRO A 53 -3.92 -6.31 -23.41
CA PRO A 53 -3.17 -5.68 -24.49
C PRO A 53 -2.40 -4.46 -24.00
N GLU A 54 -1.18 -4.27 -24.52
CA GLU A 54 -0.34 -3.13 -24.15
C GLU A 54 -1.05 -1.80 -24.43
N VAL A 55 -1.16 -0.96 -23.39
CA VAL A 55 -1.74 0.39 -23.49
C VAL A 55 -0.62 1.42 -23.58
N VAL A 56 -0.17 1.71 -24.80
CA VAL A 56 0.92 2.65 -25.06
C VAL A 56 0.48 4.08 -24.78
N GLY A 57 1.25 4.80 -23.95
CA GLY A 57 1.06 6.23 -23.68
C GLY A 57 0.04 6.58 -22.58
N ALA A 58 -0.59 5.60 -21.92
CA ALA A 58 -1.47 5.86 -20.79
C ALA A 58 -0.72 6.31 -19.52
N ARG A 59 0.51 5.81 -19.33
CA ARG A 59 1.38 6.21 -18.21
C ARG A 59 2.18 7.47 -18.57
N PRO A 60 2.42 8.41 -17.64
CA PRO A 60 3.34 9.52 -17.85
C PRO A 60 4.77 9.03 -18.12
N ARG A 61 5.59 9.90 -18.71
CA ARG A 61 6.95 9.58 -19.16
C ARG A 61 7.79 8.85 -18.11
N ASP A 62 7.73 9.34 -16.87
CA ASP A 62 8.57 8.84 -15.79
C ASP A 62 8.01 7.54 -15.15
N PHE A 63 6.81 7.11 -15.53
CA PHE A 63 6.13 5.91 -15.04
C PHE A 63 5.84 4.90 -16.16
N GLN A 64 6.43 5.10 -17.35
CA GLN A 64 6.14 4.25 -18.51
C GLN A 64 6.52 2.79 -18.30
N LYS A 65 7.50 2.52 -17.44
CA LYS A 65 7.93 1.17 -17.08
C LYS A 65 7.87 1.01 -15.56
N PRO A 66 7.27 -0.08 -15.05
CA PRO A 66 7.29 -0.36 -13.63
C PRO A 66 8.73 -0.63 -13.18
N ASN A 67 8.98 -0.44 -11.88
CA ASN A 67 10.25 -0.83 -11.29
C ASN A 67 10.47 -2.34 -11.46
N ALA A 68 11.74 -2.74 -11.61
CA ALA A 68 12.08 -4.14 -11.72
C ALA A 68 11.54 -4.94 -10.52
N GLU A 69 10.95 -6.10 -10.81
CA GLU A 69 10.48 -7.00 -9.76
C GLU A 69 11.64 -7.45 -8.85
N PRO A 70 11.37 -7.75 -7.57
CA PRO A 70 12.38 -8.28 -6.66
C PRO A 70 13.01 -9.56 -7.22
N VAL A 71 14.30 -9.51 -7.52
CA VAL A 71 15.03 -10.62 -8.11
C VAL A 71 15.15 -11.76 -7.08
N ARG A 72 14.43 -12.86 -7.30
CA ARG A 72 14.37 -13.99 -6.34
C ARG A 72 15.64 -14.84 -6.28
N ASN A 73 16.55 -14.70 -7.25
CA ASN A 73 17.76 -15.52 -7.36
C ASN A 73 19.01 -14.89 -6.74
N ARG A 74 18.86 -13.78 -6.00
CA ARG A 74 19.99 -12.98 -5.54
C ARG A 74 20.14 -13.02 -4.03
N VAL A 75 21.24 -13.62 -3.55
CA VAL A 75 21.56 -13.75 -2.12
C VAL A 75 22.21 -12.47 -1.56
N TYR A 76 22.86 -11.67 -2.43
CA TYR A 76 23.54 -10.43 -2.06
C TYR A 76 23.07 -9.28 -2.97
N THR A 77 22.95 -8.07 -2.41
CA THR A 77 22.62 -6.88 -3.20
C THR A 77 23.85 -6.43 -3.99
N ASP A 78 23.77 -6.34 -5.32
CA ASP A 78 24.92 -5.98 -6.16
C ASP A 78 25.42 -4.53 -5.97
N SER A 79 24.65 -3.67 -5.30
CA SER A 79 25.11 -2.33 -4.94
C SER A 79 24.30 -1.74 -3.79
N LEU A 80 24.93 -0.85 -3.01
CA LEU A 80 24.26 -0.03 -2.00
C LEU A 80 23.38 1.07 -2.64
N TYR A 81 23.66 1.40 -3.90
CA TYR A 81 22.95 2.35 -4.74
C TYR A 81 22.57 1.63 -6.04
N GLY A 82 21.49 0.86 -6.00
CA GLY A 82 20.92 0.24 -7.20
C GLY A 82 20.50 1.32 -8.18
N ARG A 83 21.21 1.42 -9.30
CA ARG A 83 20.85 2.24 -10.45
C ARG A 83 20.91 1.40 -11.70
#